data_AF-A0A963YIA7-F1
#
_entry.id   AF-A0A963YIA7-F1
#
_cell.length_a   1.000
_cell.length_b   1.000
_cell.length_c   1.000
_cell.angle_alpha   90.00
_cell.angle_beta   90.00
_cell.angle_gamma   90.00
#
_symmetry.space_group_name_H-M   'P 1'
#
loop_
_entity.id
_entity.type
_entity.pdbx_description
1 polymer ?
#
loop_
_entity_poly.entity_id
_entity_poly.type
_entity_poly.pdbx_seq_one_letter_code
_entity_poly.pdbx_strand_id
1 'polypeptide(L)'
;ALGEGSSGEVEYVLLNHGGRIWVGAGSDHTDRVVEHMGISVAKQLCDKPIATEFWPLDEVEGHWDKLRLRSVIAENGAEVVYQDGGVAGLISPRELLAKLAEEGGALDDGVLMFGGTCGAIGGVRSSPRFGFELTDPVLGRTIAHSYDVVPVPIVG
;
A
#
# COMPACT_ATOMS: atom_id res chain seq x y z
N ALA A 1 -1.79 16.13 0.80
CA ALA A 1 -3.14 15.84 1.33
C ALA A 1 -3.89 17.13 1.59
N LEU A 2 -5.23 17.14 1.53
CA LEU A 2 -6.04 18.30 1.93
C LEU A 2 -6.22 18.31 3.45
N GLY A 3 -5.85 19.40 4.11
CA GLY A 3 -5.86 19.48 5.57
C GLY A 3 -5.03 18.37 6.24
N GLU A 4 -5.37 18.04 7.49
CA GLU A 4 -4.64 17.07 8.33
C GLU A 4 -5.38 15.72 8.46
N GLY A 5 -6.47 15.55 7.71
CA GLY A 5 -7.44 14.46 7.87
C GLY A 5 -7.13 13.20 7.08
N SER A 6 -5.91 13.01 6.57
CA SER A 6 -5.56 11.87 5.72
C SER A 6 -4.63 10.87 6.41
N SER A 7 -4.71 9.60 6.01
CA SER A 7 -3.85 8.55 6.55
C SER A 7 -3.35 7.61 5.44
N GLY A 8 -2.13 7.09 5.60
CA GLY A 8 -1.63 6.00 4.77
C GLY A 8 -2.13 4.63 5.22
N GLU A 9 -2.23 3.70 4.29
CA GLU A 9 -2.37 2.25 4.55
C GLU A 9 -1.36 1.52 3.66
N VAL A 10 -0.50 0.68 4.23
CA VAL A 10 0.51 -0.05 3.43
C VAL A 10 -0.12 -1.21 2.69
N GLU A 11 0.14 -1.33 1.40
CA GLU A 11 -0.30 -2.43 0.56
C GLU A 11 0.88 -3.03 -0.21
N TYR A 12 0.74 -4.31 -0.58
CA TYR A 12 1.53 -4.80 -1.69
C TYR A 12 0.93 -4.25 -3.00
N VAL A 13 1.79 -4.02 -3.99
CA VAL A 13 1.37 -3.56 -5.31
C VAL A 13 1.89 -4.50 -6.38
N LEU A 14 1.12 -4.66 -7.46
CA LEU A 14 1.53 -5.37 -8.67
C LEU A 14 1.76 -4.36 -9.79
N LEU A 15 2.86 -4.50 -10.50
CA LEU A 15 3.18 -3.71 -11.69
C LEU A 15 3.39 -4.66 -12.86
N ASN A 16 2.67 -4.48 -13.97
CA ASN A 16 3.09 -5.10 -15.22
C ASN A 16 4.11 -4.18 -15.90
N HIS A 17 5.31 -4.67 -16.13
CA HIS A 17 6.35 -3.92 -16.83
C HIS A 17 7.23 -4.84 -17.66
N GLY A 18 7.30 -4.59 -18.96
CA GLY A 18 8.07 -5.37 -19.91
C GLY A 18 7.53 -6.80 -20.10
N GLY A 19 6.22 -6.98 -19.94
CA GLY A 19 5.56 -8.29 -20.03
C GLY A 19 5.82 -9.22 -18.84
N ARG A 20 6.31 -8.69 -17.72
CA ARG A 20 6.51 -9.41 -16.47
C ARG A 20 5.75 -8.71 -15.35
N ILE A 21 5.21 -9.50 -14.42
CA ILE A 21 4.60 -8.98 -13.20
C ILE A 21 5.66 -8.81 -12.12
N TRP A 22 5.64 -7.64 -11.51
CA TRP A 22 6.51 -7.23 -10.42
C TRP A 22 5.69 -6.94 -9.17
N VAL A 23 6.26 -7.20 -8.00
CA VAL A 23 5.67 -6.93 -6.68
C VAL A 23 6.44 -5.80 -6.03
N GLY A 24 5.72 -4.82 -5.49
CA GLY A 24 6.26 -3.72 -4.71
C GLY A 24 5.46 -3.47 -3.42
N ALA A 25 5.72 -2.33 -2.80
CA ALA A 25 4.90 -1.81 -1.71
C ALA A 25 4.46 -0.37 -2.02
N GLY A 26 3.25 -0.02 -1.58
CA GLY A 26 2.68 1.31 -1.76
C GLY A 26 1.80 1.73 -0.60
N SER A 27 1.45 3.02 -0.57
CA SER A 27 0.53 3.58 0.40
C SER A 27 -0.79 3.94 -0.28
N ASP A 28 -1.87 3.23 0.06
CA ASP A 28 -3.22 3.54 -0.39
C ASP A 28 -3.81 4.70 0.43
N HIS A 29 -3.17 5.86 0.34
CA HIS A 29 -3.45 7.01 1.18
C HIS A 29 -4.89 7.50 0.97
N THR A 30 -5.61 7.74 2.05
CA THR A 30 -7.04 8.05 1.99
C THR A 30 -7.35 9.30 2.81
N ASP A 31 -8.18 10.19 2.25
CA ASP A 31 -8.73 11.34 2.96
C ASP A 31 -9.90 10.91 3.85
N ARG A 32 -9.71 10.90 5.17
CA ARG A 32 -10.70 10.40 6.13
C ARG A 32 -11.83 11.39 6.40
N VAL A 33 -11.64 12.66 6.06
CA VAL A 33 -12.73 13.64 6.11
C VAL A 33 -13.67 13.39 4.94
N VAL A 34 -13.14 13.23 3.73
CA VAL A 34 -13.96 13.00 2.53
C VAL A 34 -14.53 11.58 2.46
N GLU A 35 -13.95 10.61 3.17
CA GLU A 35 -14.40 9.23 3.18
C GLU A 35 -15.89 9.10 3.56
N HIS A 36 -16.41 9.97 4.44
CA HIS A 36 -17.83 10.00 4.79
C HIS A 36 -18.75 10.33 3.60
N MET A 37 -18.23 10.98 2.56
CA MET A 37 -18.97 11.29 1.32
C MET A 37 -18.87 10.17 0.29
N GLY A 38 -17.81 9.36 0.35
CA GLY A 38 -17.59 8.22 -0.52
C GLY A 38 -16.13 7.81 -0.59
N ILE A 39 -15.88 6.51 -0.38
CA ILE A 39 -14.53 5.94 -0.35
C ILE A 39 -13.75 6.15 -1.65
N SER A 40 -14.40 6.07 -2.81
CA SER A 40 -13.74 6.25 -4.11
C SER A 40 -13.18 7.66 -4.27
N VAL A 41 -13.94 8.68 -3.86
CA VAL A 41 -13.51 10.08 -3.93
C VAL A 41 -12.37 10.33 -2.94
N ALA A 42 -12.51 9.83 -1.71
CA ALA A 42 -11.48 9.95 -0.68
C ALA A 42 -10.13 9.36 -1.08
N LYS A 43 -10.15 8.22 -1.79
CA LYS A 43 -8.94 7.59 -2.33
C LYS A 43 -8.34 8.37 -3.49
N GLN A 44 -9.16 8.95 -4.37
CA GLN A 44 -8.69 9.69 -5.56
C GLN A 44 -8.13 11.08 -5.24
N LEU A 45 -8.52 11.68 -4.11
CA LEU A 45 -8.01 12.99 -3.67
C LEU A 45 -6.59 12.95 -3.11
N CYS A 46 -6.09 11.76 -2.78
CA CYS A 46 -4.76 11.59 -2.22
C CYS A 46 -3.82 10.97 -3.25
N ASP A 47 -2.56 11.41 -3.19
CA ASP A 47 -1.47 10.73 -3.88
C ASP A 47 -1.36 9.27 -3.41
N LYS A 48 -0.78 8.42 -4.26
CA LYS A 48 -0.47 7.02 -3.94
C LYS A 48 1.03 6.78 -3.96
N PRO A 49 1.78 7.21 -2.91
CA PRO A 49 3.22 7.01 -2.85
C PRO A 49 3.55 5.52 -2.93
N ILE A 50 4.52 5.16 -3.77
CA ILE A 50 5.03 3.80 -3.93
C ILE A 50 6.52 3.77 -3.67
N ALA A 51 7.03 2.63 -3.20
CA ALA A 51 8.46 2.40 -3.15
C ALA A 51 9.05 2.35 -4.58
N THR A 52 10.34 2.66 -4.70
CA THR A 52 11.06 2.64 -5.98
C THR A 52 11.65 1.27 -6.33
N GLU A 53 11.56 0.31 -5.41
CA GLU A 53 12.08 -1.05 -5.57
C GLU A 53 10.93 -2.03 -5.80
N PHE A 54 11.13 -2.96 -6.72
CA PHE A 54 10.20 -4.01 -7.08
C PHE A 54 10.95 -5.33 -7.24
N TRP A 55 10.32 -6.42 -6.83
CA TRP A 55 10.81 -7.78 -7.04
C TRP A 55 9.99 -8.45 -8.13
N PRO A 56 10.59 -9.34 -8.93
CA PRO A 56 9.79 -10.22 -9.75
C PRO A 56 8.80 -11.06 -8.96
N LEU A 57 7.56 -11.18 -9.45
CA LEU A 57 6.53 -11.97 -8.78
C LEU A 57 6.93 -13.46 -8.67
N ASP A 58 7.53 -14.02 -9.71
CA ASP A 58 7.96 -15.42 -9.76
C ASP A 58 9.02 -15.80 -8.70
N GLU A 59 9.82 -14.84 -8.24
CA GLU A 59 10.79 -15.05 -7.16
C GLU A 59 10.14 -15.21 -5.78
N VAL A 60 8.93 -14.67 -5.59
CA VAL A 60 8.25 -14.66 -4.27
C VAL A 60 6.98 -15.48 -4.24
N GLU A 61 6.38 -15.81 -5.39
CA GLU A 61 5.10 -16.52 -5.48
C GLU A 61 5.13 -17.89 -4.77
N GLY A 62 6.27 -18.59 -4.83
CA GLY A 62 6.47 -19.89 -4.16
C GLY A 62 6.47 -19.83 -2.63
N HIS A 63 6.62 -18.64 -2.04
CA HIS A 63 6.62 -18.42 -0.59
C HIS A 63 5.84 -17.18 -0.18
N TRP A 64 4.84 -16.79 -0.97
CA TRP A 64 4.04 -15.58 -0.77
C TRP A 64 3.56 -15.41 0.67
N ASP A 65 3.01 -16.48 1.25
CA ASP A 65 2.43 -16.46 2.60
C ASP A 65 3.42 -16.14 3.72
N LYS A 66 4.73 -16.13 3.44
CA LYS A 66 5.78 -15.76 4.39
C LYS A 66 6.12 -14.27 4.35
N LEU A 67 5.70 -13.53 3.32
CA LEU A 67 5.99 -12.10 3.23
C LEU A 67 5.19 -11.33 4.29
N ARG A 68 5.74 -10.18 4.69
CA ARG A 68 5.17 -9.35 5.75
C ARG A 68 5.12 -7.89 5.34
N LEU A 69 3.96 -7.26 5.54
CA LEU A 69 3.77 -5.83 5.42
C LEU A 69 3.83 -5.20 6.81
N ARG A 70 4.58 -4.11 6.92
CA ARG A 70 4.65 -3.31 8.15
C ARG A 70 4.66 -1.83 7.80
N SER A 71 3.99 -1.03 8.62
CA SER A 71 4.04 0.42 8.53
C SER A 71 4.19 1.06 9.89
N VAL A 72 4.71 2.29 9.88
CA VAL A 72 4.96 3.11 11.04
C VAL A 72 4.44 4.52 10.81
N ILE A 73 3.99 5.16 11.89
CA ILE A 73 3.56 6.57 11.89
C ILE A 73 4.29 7.34 12.98
N ALA A 74 4.38 8.66 12.80
CA ALA A 74 4.77 9.57 13.87
C ALA A 74 3.57 9.89 14.77
N GLU A 75 3.68 9.62 16.07
CA GLU A 75 2.65 9.87 17.07
C GLU A 75 3.31 10.35 18.37
N ASN A 76 2.86 11.48 18.93
CA ASN A 76 3.39 12.06 20.18
C ASN A 76 4.92 12.24 20.21
N GLY A 77 5.53 12.55 19.06
CA GLY A 77 6.99 12.73 18.94
C GLY A 77 7.80 11.43 18.90
N ALA A 78 7.14 10.27 18.79
CA ALA A 78 7.76 8.97 18.63
C ALA A 78 7.26 8.25 17.37
N GLU A 79 8.05 7.31 16.87
CA GLU A 79 7.59 6.38 15.84
C GLU A 79 6.86 5.21 16.51
N VAL A 80 5.68 4.87 16.00
CA VAL A 80 4.89 3.74 16.48
C VAL A 80 4.52 2.81 15.33
N VAL A 81 4.47 1.51 15.60
CA VAL A 81 4.01 0.52 14.61
C VAL A 81 2.51 0.73 14.39
N TYR A 82 2.15 0.98 13.14
CA TYR A 82 0.80 1.31 12.73
C TYR A 82 0.09 0.12 12.08
N GLN A 83 0.78 -0.62 11.23
CA GLN A 83 0.30 -1.89 10.66
C GLN A 83 1.42 -2.91 10.73
N ASP A 84 1.08 -4.16 11.00
CA ASP A 84 2.04 -5.27 11.03
C ASP A 84 1.33 -6.60 10.80
N GLY A 85 1.43 -7.13 9.58
CA GLY A 85 0.67 -8.30 9.15
C GLY A 85 1.36 -9.11 8.06
N GLY A 86 1.17 -10.42 8.09
CA GLY A 86 1.56 -11.30 6.98
C GLY A 86 0.63 -11.14 5.79
N VAL A 87 1.15 -11.24 4.57
CA VAL A 87 0.33 -11.13 3.34
C VAL A 87 -0.56 -12.36 3.08
N ALA A 88 -0.36 -13.45 3.83
CA ALA A 88 -1.16 -14.67 3.74
C ALA A 88 -2.66 -14.45 4.03
N GLY A 89 -2.99 -13.39 4.79
CA GLY A 89 -4.38 -13.02 5.07
C GLY A 89 -5.03 -12.14 3.99
N LEU A 90 -4.29 -11.77 2.94
CA LEU A 90 -4.75 -10.95 1.82
C LEU A 90 -5.02 -11.83 0.60
N ILE A 91 -5.77 -11.30 -0.37
CA ILE A 91 -5.89 -11.94 -1.68
C ILE A 91 -4.49 -12.07 -2.27
N SER A 92 -4.11 -13.24 -2.76
CA SER A 92 -2.78 -13.45 -3.38
C SER A 92 -2.68 -12.76 -4.74
N PRO A 93 -1.47 -12.42 -5.25
CA PRO A 93 -1.29 -11.83 -6.57
C PRO A 93 -1.92 -12.66 -7.68
N ARG A 94 -1.77 -13.99 -7.60
CA ARG A 94 -2.34 -14.93 -8.57
C ARG A 94 -3.86 -14.86 -8.57
N GLU A 95 -4.47 -14.86 -7.38
CA GLU A 95 -5.93 -14.78 -7.25
C GLU A 95 -6.45 -13.41 -7.71
N LEU A 96 -5.75 -12.32 -7.37
CA LEU A 96 -6.13 -10.97 -7.77
C LEU A 96 -6.11 -10.80 -9.30
N LEU A 97 -5.05 -11.26 -9.96
CA LEU A 97 -4.94 -11.25 -11.42
C LEU A 97 -5.99 -12.15 -12.08
N ALA A 98 -6.30 -13.31 -11.47
CA ALA A 98 -7.35 -14.18 -11.97
C ALA A 98 -8.74 -13.52 -11.91
N LYS A 99 -9.06 -12.84 -10.79
CA LYS A 99 -10.31 -12.07 -10.65
C LYS A 99 -10.43 -10.96 -11.69
N LEU A 100 -9.34 -10.21 -11.94
CA LEU A 100 -9.31 -9.21 -13.00
C LEU A 100 -9.61 -9.82 -14.38
N ALA A 101 -9.04 -10.99 -14.67
CA ALA A 101 -9.28 -11.69 -15.92
C ALA A 101 -10.72 -12.22 -16.06
N GLU A 102 -11.33 -12.69 -14.96
CA GLU A 102 -12.74 -13.11 -14.93
C GLU A 102 -13.70 -11.96 -15.25
N GLU A 103 -13.33 -10.73 -14.88
CA GLU A 103 -14.05 -9.50 -15.23
C GLU A 103 -13.76 -9.02 -16.67
N GLY A 104 -12.96 -9.77 -17.44
CA GLY A 104 -12.58 -9.45 -18.81
C GLY A 104 -11.46 -8.42 -18.93
N GLY A 105 -10.78 -8.11 -17.82
CA GLY A 105 -9.64 -7.20 -17.78
C GLY A 105 -8.29 -7.90 -17.87
N ALA A 106 -7.24 -7.11 -17.99
CA ALA A 106 -5.86 -7.53 -17.82
C ALA A 106 -5.08 -6.39 -17.16
N LEU A 107 -3.99 -6.71 -16.47
CA LEU A 107 -3.09 -5.68 -15.97
C LEU A 107 -2.20 -5.27 -17.14
N ASP A 108 -2.55 -4.17 -17.82
CA ASP A 108 -1.80 -3.69 -18.99
C ASP A 108 -0.38 -3.24 -18.64
N ASP A 109 0.52 -3.23 -19.63
CA ASP A 109 1.90 -2.79 -19.43
C ASP A 109 1.95 -1.33 -18.94
N GLY A 110 2.76 -1.09 -17.91
CA GLY A 110 2.84 0.20 -17.21
C GLY A 110 1.73 0.45 -16.19
N VAL A 111 0.78 -0.49 -16.00
CA VAL A 111 -0.29 -0.35 -15.01
C VAL A 111 0.11 -0.98 -13.69
N LEU A 112 -0.23 -0.29 -12.61
CA LEU A 112 -0.03 -0.71 -11.23
C LEU A 112 -1.38 -0.97 -10.56
N MET A 113 -1.46 -2.06 -9.81
CA MET A 113 -2.65 -2.49 -9.06
C MET A 113 -2.29 -2.65 -7.58
N PHE A 114 -3.13 -2.06 -6.72
CA PHE A 114 -3.05 -2.18 -5.26
C PHE A 114 -3.77 -3.45 -4.81
N GLY A 115 -3.13 -4.23 -3.95
CA GLY A 115 -3.54 -5.60 -3.61
C GLY A 115 -4.21 -5.79 -2.25
N GLY A 116 -4.41 -4.70 -1.51
CA GLY A 116 -5.02 -4.70 -0.19
C GLY A 116 -4.00 -4.53 0.94
N THR A 117 -4.55 -4.21 2.11
CA THR A 117 -3.81 -3.85 3.31
C THR A 117 -4.18 -4.73 4.50
N CYS A 118 -3.32 -4.75 5.53
CA CYS A 118 -3.67 -5.32 6.84
C CYS A 118 -4.24 -4.24 7.78
N GLY A 119 -5.04 -4.64 8.77
CA GLY A 119 -5.70 -3.68 9.66
C GLY A 119 -4.74 -2.81 10.48
N ALA A 120 -5.07 -1.54 10.64
CA ALA A 120 -4.33 -0.61 11.50
C ALA A 120 -4.47 -0.97 12.99
N ILE A 121 -3.34 -1.03 13.70
CA ILE A 121 -3.25 -1.26 15.13
C ILE A 121 -3.82 -0.04 15.84
N GLY A 122 -4.88 -0.23 16.63
CA GLY A 122 -5.59 0.86 17.32
C GLY A 122 -6.50 1.70 16.42
N GLY A 123 -6.82 1.21 15.21
CA GLY A 123 -7.67 1.92 14.26
C GLY A 123 -6.92 2.91 13.38
N VAL A 124 -7.63 3.51 12.44
CA VAL A 124 -7.04 4.42 11.45
C VAL A 124 -6.72 5.78 12.07
N ARG A 125 -5.52 6.31 11.82
CA ARG A 125 -5.05 7.59 12.38
C ARG A 125 -4.24 8.38 11.35
N SER A 126 -4.50 9.68 11.27
CA SER A 126 -3.66 10.61 10.51
C SER A 126 -2.30 10.78 11.18
N SER A 127 -1.27 11.02 10.37
CA SER A 127 0.07 11.31 10.87
C SER A 127 0.84 12.18 9.86
N PRO A 128 1.70 13.11 10.33
CA PRO A 128 2.52 13.93 9.44
C PRO A 128 3.60 13.12 8.71
N ARG A 129 3.85 11.87 9.11
CA ARG A 129 4.84 11.01 8.46
C ARG A 129 4.34 9.57 8.42
N PHE A 130 4.53 8.92 7.28
CA PHE A 130 4.19 7.52 7.08
C PHE A 130 5.40 6.78 6.49
N GLY A 131 5.80 5.69 7.15
CA GLY A 131 6.83 4.78 6.68
C GLY A 131 6.25 3.39 6.49
N PHE A 132 6.75 2.64 5.51
CA PHE A 132 6.26 1.31 5.23
C PHE A 132 7.31 0.39 4.60
N GLU A 133 7.10 -0.90 4.79
CA GLU A 133 7.98 -1.96 4.30
C GLU A 133 7.21 -3.24 3.89
N LEU A 134 7.73 -3.92 2.87
CA LEU A 134 7.41 -5.29 2.51
C LEU A 134 8.69 -6.13 2.69
N THR A 135 8.63 -7.14 3.56
CA THR A 135 9.78 -7.99 3.89
C THR A 135 9.60 -9.40 3.35
N ASP A 136 10.65 -9.91 2.69
CA ASP A 136 10.81 -11.30 2.31
C ASP A 136 11.82 -11.99 3.24
N PRO A 137 11.36 -12.80 4.22
CA PRO A 137 12.25 -13.49 5.13
C PRO A 137 12.94 -14.71 4.51
N VAL A 138 12.47 -15.22 3.36
CA VAL A 138 13.07 -16.38 2.67
C VAL A 138 14.31 -15.95 1.89
N LEU A 139 14.23 -14.82 1.19
CA LEU A 139 15.34 -14.27 0.42
C LEU A 139 16.15 -13.21 1.19
N GLY A 140 15.67 -12.77 2.37
CA GLY A 140 16.40 -11.87 3.25
C GLY A 140 16.48 -10.43 2.74
N ARG A 141 15.40 -9.92 2.13
CA ARG A 141 15.34 -8.59 1.51
C ARG A 141 14.07 -7.84 1.91
N THR A 142 14.13 -6.51 1.82
CA THR A 142 13.05 -5.61 2.23
C THR A 142 12.91 -4.46 1.24
N ILE A 143 11.69 -4.24 0.73
CA ILE A 143 11.32 -2.99 0.04
C ILE A 143 10.83 -2.03 1.11
N ALA A 144 11.38 -0.83 1.16
CA ALA A 144 10.98 0.18 2.14
C ALA A 144 10.86 1.58 1.52
N HIS A 145 9.92 2.37 2.05
CA HIS A 145 9.77 3.77 1.68
C HIS A 145 9.15 4.58 2.82
N SER A 146 9.35 5.89 2.81
CA SER A 146 8.72 6.80 3.77
C SER A 146 8.55 8.18 3.15
N TYR A 147 7.52 8.89 3.56
CA TYR A 147 7.25 10.24 3.12
C TYR A 147 6.64 11.08 4.24
N ASP A 148 6.84 12.39 4.13
CA ASP A 148 6.16 13.37 4.97
C ASP A 148 4.88 13.84 4.25
N VAL A 149 3.80 13.93 5.01
CA VAL A 149 2.55 14.51 4.54
C VAL A 149 2.67 16.02 4.72
N VAL A 150 2.62 16.76 3.62
CA VAL A 150 2.53 18.22 3.63
C VAL A 150 1.05 18.61 3.44
N PRO A 151 0.37 19.13 4.48
CA PRO A 151 -1.01 19.56 4.38
C PRO A 151 -1.13 20.76 3.43
N VAL A 152 -2.04 20.67 2.47
CA VAL A 152 -2.52 21.82 1.72
C VAL A 152 -3.65 22.47 2.52
N PRO A 153 -3.55 23.78 2.87
CA PRO A 153 -4.58 24.46 3.65
C PRO A 153 -5.94 24.45 2.94
N ILE A 154 -7.00 24.20 3.70
CA ILE A 154 -8.38 24.34 3.22
C ILE A 154 -8.76 25.81 3.40
N VAL A 155 -8.81 26.55 2.29
CA VAL A 155 -9.20 27.97 2.26
C VAL A 155 -10.39 28.08 1.30
N GLY A 156 -11.60 28.20 1.85
CA GLY A 156 -12.85 28.25 1.08
C GLY A 156 -14.07 28.23 1.98
#